data_AF-A0A6P1T110-F1
#
_entry.id   AF-A0A6P1T110-F1
#
_cell.length_a   1.000
_cell.length_b   1.000
_cell.length_c   1.000
_cell.angle_alpha   90.00
_cell.angle_beta   90.00
_cell.angle_gamma   90.00
#
_symmetry.space_group_name_H-M   'P 1'
#
loop_
_entity.id
_entity.type
_entity.pdbx_description
1 polymer ?
#
loop_
_entity_poly.entity_id
_entity_poly.type
_entity_poly.pdbx_seq_one_letter_code
_entity_poly.pdbx_strand_id
1 'polypeptide(L)'
;MISLTARSTTASGGRFTEIESGRKTDRPKLAEALGLARLTGATLVIAKLDRLSRNAAFLLTLRDSGVRFVAVDMPEANDLTVGIMALVAEQEREAISRRTREALAAAKARGVKLGNPNGAEALRRAGKGGEALRATVARNADEFAEELRPVVEAIQADGHTTLRAMARELNHRGILTRRGGRWHVSNVRNLVERLTS
;
A
#
# COMPACT_ATOMS: atom_id res chain seq x y z
N MET A 1 0.79 14.34 -15.20
CA MET A 1 -0.09 14.06 -16.34
C MET A 1 0.58 12.98 -17.17
N ILE A 2 0.00 11.79 -17.20
CA ILE A 2 0.43 10.67 -18.03
C ILE A 2 -0.59 10.57 -19.16
N SER A 3 -0.13 10.66 -20.39
CA SER A 3 -0.95 10.40 -21.58
C SER A 3 -0.52 9.07 -22.15
N LEU A 4 -1.46 8.13 -22.23
CA LEU A 4 -1.33 6.82 -22.84
C LEU A 4 -2.18 6.82 -24.12
N THR A 5 -1.61 6.37 -25.22
CA THR A 5 -2.34 6.23 -26.47
C THR A 5 -2.19 4.80 -26.95
N ALA A 6 -3.29 4.05 -27.05
CA ALA A 6 -3.29 2.75 -27.70
C ALA A 6 -3.43 2.98 -29.20
N ARG A 7 -2.47 2.51 -30.01
CA ARG A 7 -2.60 2.53 -31.48
C ARG A 7 -2.69 1.10 -32.01
N SER A 8 -3.75 0.83 -32.77
CA SER A 8 -3.94 -0.39 -33.56
C SER A 8 -3.75 -0.06 -35.03
N THR A 9 -3.20 -0.99 -35.80
CA THR A 9 -3.05 -0.90 -37.27
C THR A 9 -4.41 -0.98 -37.98
N THR A 10 -5.49 -1.35 -37.28
CA THR A 10 -6.79 -1.66 -37.92
C THR A 10 -8.02 -1.02 -37.25
N ALA A 11 -7.89 -0.29 -36.13
CA ALA A 11 -9.03 0.34 -35.46
C ALA A 11 -8.66 1.63 -34.71
N SER A 12 -9.64 2.54 -34.60
CA SER A 12 -9.55 3.85 -33.94
C SER A 12 -8.87 3.77 -32.57
N GLY A 13 -7.70 4.41 -32.46
CA GLY A 13 -6.91 4.42 -31.23
C GLY A 13 -7.61 5.15 -30.09
N GLY A 14 -7.68 4.53 -28.92
CA GLY A 14 -8.15 5.15 -27.68
C GLY A 14 -7.06 5.97 -27.00
N ARG A 15 -7.35 7.22 -26.63
CA ARG A 15 -6.46 8.06 -25.81
C ARG A 15 -6.91 8.03 -24.36
N PHE A 16 -6.07 7.49 -23.50
CA PHE A 16 -6.28 7.44 -22.06
C PHE A 16 -5.38 8.48 -21.39
N THR A 17 -5.96 9.32 -20.54
CA THR A 17 -5.18 10.30 -19.76
C THR A 17 -5.42 10.07 -18.29
N GLU A 18 -4.34 9.85 -17.55
CA GLU A 18 -4.38 9.64 -16.10
C GLU A 18 -3.52 10.72 -15.42
N ILE A 19 -4.13 11.43 -14.48
CA ILE A 19 -3.50 12.53 -13.75
C ILE A 19 -3.53 12.15 -12.27
N GLU A 20 -2.62 11.26 -11.88
CA GLU A 20 -2.54 10.74 -10.51
C GLU A 20 -1.10 10.85 -9.98
N SER A 21 -0.96 11.12 -8.69
CA SER A 21 0.32 11.16 -7.98
C SER A 21 0.84 9.72 -7.80
N GLY A 22 2.14 9.49 -8.01
CA GLY A 22 2.78 8.16 -7.98
C GLY A 22 2.65 7.37 -6.66
N ARG A 23 2.03 7.95 -5.63
CA ARG A 23 1.80 7.34 -4.31
C ARG A 23 0.53 6.48 -4.23
N LYS A 24 -0.46 6.69 -5.11
CA LYS A 24 -1.69 5.87 -5.15
C LYS A 24 -1.53 4.72 -6.15
N THR A 25 -1.97 3.54 -5.73
CA THR A 25 -1.88 2.30 -6.51
C THR A 25 -3.08 2.10 -7.43
N ASP A 26 -4.23 2.71 -7.11
CA ASP A 26 -5.45 2.59 -7.92
C ASP A 26 -5.32 3.40 -9.22
N ARG A 27 -5.22 2.69 -10.34
CA ARG A 27 -5.09 3.27 -11.68
C ARG A 27 -6.11 2.66 -12.65
N PRO A 28 -7.38 3.06 -12.53
CA PRO A 28 -8.45 2.49 -13.34
C PRO A 28 -8.26 2.74 -14.84
N LYS A 29 -7.67 3.90 -15.23
CA LYS A 29 -7.49 4.22 -16.67
C LYS A 29 -6.35 3.43 -17.30
N LEU A 30 -5.31 3.11 -16.53
CA LEU A 30 -4.30 2.16 -16.96
C LEU A 30 -4.87 0.76 -17.14
N ALA A 31 -5.67 0.27 -16.19
CA ALA A 31 -6.28 -1.06 -16.28
C ALA A 31 -7.17 -1.19 -17.52
N GLU A 32 -7.95 -0.15 -17.81
CA GLU A 32 -8.77 -0.04 -19.03
C GLU A 32 -7.92 -0.08 -20.31
N ALA A 33 -6.81 0.68 -20.34
CA ALA A 33 -5.89 0.70 -21.47
C ALA A 33 -5.19 -0.66 -21.70
N LEU A 34 -4.76 -1.32 -20.63
CA LEU A 34 -4.17 -2.67 -20.68
C LEU A 34 -5.21 -3.71 -21.14
N GLY A 35 -6.44 -3.62 -20.65
CA GLY A 35 -7.55 -4.48 -21.09
C GLY A 35 -7.84 -4.34 -22.57
N LEU A 36 -7.95 -3.10 -23.07
CA LEU A 36 -8.16 -2.84 -24.49
C LEU A 36 -7.00 -3.35 -25.34
N ALA A 37 -5.76 -3.11 -24.92
CA ALA A 37 -4.57 -3.55 -25.64
C ALA A 37 -4.46 -5.08 -25.71
N ARG A 38 -4.82 -5.80 -24.62
CA ARG A 38 -4.91 -7.26 -24.62
C ARG A 38 -5.95 -7.79 -25.59
N LEU A 39 -7.14 -7.19 -25.60
CA LEU A 39 -8.26 -7.62 -26.46
C LEU A 39 -8.01 -7.33 -27.95
N THR A 40 -7.31 -6.23 -28.26
CA THR A 40 -7.10 -5.76 -29.64
C THR A 40 -5.73 -6.11 -30.21
N GLY A 41 -4.81 -6.59 -29.39
CA GLY A 41 -3.39 -6.73 -29.75
C GLY A 41 -2.70 -5.39 -30.02
N ALA A 42 -3.30 -4.26 -29.63
CA ALA A 42 -2.73 -2.95 -29.86
C ALA A 42 -1.45 -2.73 -29.04
N THR A 43 -0.54 -1.91 -29.57
CA THR A 43 0.66 -1.50 -28.85
C THR A 43 0.35 -0.28 -27.98
N LEU A 44 0.65 -0.36 -26.70
CA LEU A 44 0.45 0.72 -25.74
C LEU A 44 1.58 1.76 -25.87
N VAL A 45 1.27 2.98 -26.30
CA VAL A 45 2.25 4.06 -26.39
C VAL A 45 2.21 4.89 -25.11
N ILE A 46 3.35 4.97 -24.42
CA ILE A 46 3.55 5.68 -23.16
C ILE A 46 4.38 6.94 -23.44
N ALA A 47 3.84 8.12 -23.18
CA ALA A 47 4.53 9.38 -23.53
C ALA A 47 5.79 9.67 -22.69
N LYS A 48 5.77 9.33 -21.40
CA LYS A 48 6.89 9.55 -20.47
C LYS A 48 6.95 8.44 -19.42
N LEU A 49 7.97 7.60 -19.50
CA LEU A 49 8.29 6.56 -18.54
C LEU A 49 8.89 7.14 -17.25
N ASP A 50 9.57 8.30 -17.27
CA ASP A 50 10.22 8.90 -16.09
C ASP A 50 9.28 9.13 -14.87
N ARG A 51 8.01 9.43 -15.14
CA ARG A 51 6.98 9.65 -14.09
C ARG A 51 6.33 8.35 -13.64
N LEU A 52 6.47 7.29 -14.43
CA LEU A 52 5.90 5.96 -14.24
C LEU A 52 6.89 4.99 -13.60
N SER A 53 8.19 5.14 -13.91
CA SER A 53 9.29 4.26 -13.47
C SER A 53 9.58 4.37 -11.97
N ARG A 54 9.20 5.49 -11.35
CA ARG A 54 9.28 5.66 -9.88
C ARG A 54 8.31 4.75 -9.12
N ASN A 55 7.46 4.01 -9.82
CA ASN A 55 6.56 3.03 -9.23
C ASN A 55 6.91 1.64 -9.80
N ALA A 56 7.73 0.88 -9.05
CA ALA A 56 8.13 -0.47 -9.41
C ALA A 56 6.94 -1.40 -9.66
N ALA A 57 5.85 -1.26 -8.88
CA ALA A 57 4.64 -2.07 -9.04
C ALA A 57 3.98 -1.83 -10.41
N PHE A 58 4.05 -0.61 -10.95
CA PHE A 58 3.54 -0.33 -12.29
C PHE A 58 4.36 -1.04 -13.38
N LEU A 59 5.70 -0.95 -13.31
CA LEU A 59 6.58 -1.59 -14.28
C LEU A 59 6.42 -3.12 -14.27
N LEU A 60 6.26 -3.71 -13.08
CA LEU A 60 5.97 -5.13 -12.92
C LEU A 60 4.60 -5.50 -13.49
N THR A 61 3.55 -4.73 -13.17
CA THR A 61 2.21 -4.94 -13.76
C THR A 61 2.24 -4.91 -15.27
N LEU A 62 3.05 -4.01 -15.84
CA LEU A 62 3.15 -3.83 -17.28
C LEU A 62 3.90 -4.99 -17.95
N ARG A 63 5.01 -5.44 -17.34
CA ARG A 63 5.72 -6.67 -17.75
C ARG A 63 4.82 -7.90 -17.68
N ASP A 64 4.16 -8.10 -16.53
CA ASP A 64 3.28 -9.25 -16.30
C ASP A 64 2.00 -9.17 -17.15
N SER A 65 1.71 -8.01 -17.74
CA SER A 65 0.53 -7.84 -18.56
C SER A 65 0.59 -8.56 -19.91
N GLY A 66 1.80 -8.82 -20.41
CA GLY A 66 2.06 -9.39 -21.74
C GLY A 66 1.72 -8.46 -22.91
N VAL A 67 1.38 -7.20 -22.63
CA VAL A 67 1.02 -6.20 -23.65
C VAL A 67 2.28 -5.58 -24.24
N ARG A 68 2.33 -5.49 -25.57
CA ARG A 68 3.38 -4.73 -26.26
C ARG A 68 3.25 -3.25 -25.92
N PHE A 69 4.33 -2.61 -25.50
CA PHE A 69 4.35 -1.17 -25.23
C PHE A 69 5.58 -0.51 -25.83
N VAL A 70 5.49 0.81 -26.03
CA VAL A 70 6.61 1.66 -26.44
C VAL A 70 6.60 2.92 -25.57
N ALA A 71 7.71 3.19 -24.91
CA ALA A 71 7.93 4.45 -24.22
C ALA A 71 8.54 5.47 -25.21
N VAL A 72 7.87 6.60 -25.43
CA VAL A 72 8.31 7.63 -26.38
C VAL A 72 9.61 8.30 -25.93
N ASP A 73 9.80 8.44 -24.62
CA ASP A 73 11.03 8.97 -24.02
C ASP A 73 12.17 7.95 -23.94
N MET A 74 11.86 6.65 -24.08
CA MET A 74 12.86 5.59 -24.12
C MET A 74 12.44 4.51 -25.14
N PRO A 75 12.57 4.78 -26.45
CA PRO A 75 12.08 3.88 -27.50
C PRO A 75 12.73 2.49 -27.50
N GLU A 76 13.95 2.41 -26.97
CA GLU A 76 14.77 1.19 -26.83
C GLU A 76 14.35 0.33 -25.62
N ALA A 77 13.42 0.81 -24.78
CA ALA A 77 13.00 0.10 -23.57
C ALA A 77 12.20 -1.16 -23.95
N ASN A 78 12.84 -2.32 -23.81
CA ASN A 78 12.20 -3.63 -23.89
C ASN A 78 11.81 -4.14 -22.49
N ASP A 79 11.13 -5.29 -22.44
CA ASP A 79 10.65 -5.91 -21.19
C ASP A 79 11.76 -6.14 -20.16
N LEU A 80 12.98 -6.47 -20.63
CA LEU A 80 14.14 -6.66 -19.77
C LEU A 80 14.59 -5.35 -19.13
N THR A 81 14.74 -4.28 -19.91
CA THR A 81 15.12 -2.95 -19.43
C THR A 81 14.12 -2.45 -18.39
N VAL A 82 12.82 -2.62 -18.65
CA VAL A 82 11.76 -2.25 -17.70
C VAL A 82 11.80 -3.09 -16.43
N GLY A 83 12.04 -4.40 -16.54
CA GLY A 83 12.21 -5.28 -15.38
C GLY A 83 13.39 -4.88 -14.49
N ILE A 84 14.55 -4.55 -15.08
CA ILE A 84 15.73 -4.09 -14.36
C ILE A 84 15.43 -2.75 -13.66
N MET A 85 14.81 -1.80 -14.36
CA MET A 85 14.42 -0.51 -13.77
C MET A 85 13.45 -0.68 -12.58
N ALA A 86 12.50 -1.62 -12.68
CA ALA A 86 11.58 -1.92 -11.60
C ALA A 86 12.31 -2.45 -10.35
N LEU A 87 13.25 -3.38 -10.55
CA LEU A 87 14.07 -3.93 -9.46
C LEU A 87 14.94 -2.86 -8.81
N VAL A 88 15.60 -2.02 -9.61
CA VAL A 88 16.42 -0.90 -9.10
C VAL A 88 15.57 0.09 -8.30
N ALA A 89 14.38 0.44 -8.80
CA ALA A 89 13.46 1.33 -8.10
C ALA A 89 12.98 0.76 -6.75
N GLU A 90 12.71 -0.55 -6.68
CA GLU A 90 12.33 -1.21 -5.42
C GLU A 90 13.50 -1.21 -4.43
N GLN A 91 14.71 -1.55 -4.89
CA GLN A 91 15.91 -1.52 -4.06
C GLN A 91 16.19 -0.10 -3.51
N GLU A 92 16.03 0.93 -4.34
CA GLU A 92 16.21 2.32 -3.91
C GLU A 92 15.15 2.73 -2.87
N ARG A 93 13.89 2.34 -3.08
CA ARG A 93 12.80 2.57 -2.13
C ARG A 93 13.07 1.90 -0.79
N GLU A 94 13.51 0.64 -0.80
CA GLU A 94 13.91 -0.07 0.41
C GLU A 94 15.10 0.61 1.10
N ALA A 95 16.10 1.05 0.34
CA ALA A 95 17.28 1.75 0.88
C ALA A 95 16.89 3.07 1.55
N ILE A 96 16.02 3.88 0.93
CA ILE A 96 15.48 5.10 1.54
C ILE A 96 14.72 4.77 2.82
N SER A 97 13.86 3.75 2.78
CA SER A 97 13.10 3.31 3.94
C SER A 97 14.02 2.88 5.09
N ARG A 98 15.06 2.10 4.78
CA ARG A 98 16.08 1.63 5.72
C ARG A 98 16.84 2.78 6.35
N ARG A 99 17.40 3.69 5.54
CA ARG A 99 18.10 4.89 6.03
C ARG A 99 17.20 5.76 6.92
N THR A 100 15.92 5.90 6.56
CA THR A 100 14.95 6.65 7.37
C THR A 100 14.74 5.98 8.73
N ARG A 101 14.56 4.65 8.77
CA ARG A 101 14.41 3.90 10.02
C ARG A 101 15.67 4.00 10.88
N GLU A 102 16.85 3.87 10.29
CA GLU A 102 18.14 3.98 10.98
C GLU A 102 18.34 5.40 11.56
N ALA A 103 18.06 6.44 10.78
CA ALA A 103 18.14 7.82 11.24
C ALA A 103 17.17 8.09 12.41
N LEU A 104 15.94 7.57 12.33
CA LEU A 104 14.97 7.66 13.42
C LEU A 104 15.42 6.85 14.65
N ALA A 105 15.96 5.65 14.48
CA ALA A 105 16.49 4.85 15.59
C ALA A 105 17.64 5.58 16.30
N ALA A 106 18.56 6.17 15.55
CA ALA A 106 19.66 6.97 16.09
C ALA A 106 19.16 8.24 16.80
N ALA A 107 18.16 8.94 16.25
CA ALA A 107 17.54 10.09 16.91
C ALA A 107 16.88 9.69 18.23
N LYS A 108 16.17 8.55 18.27
CA LYS A 108 15.56 8.00 19.49
C LYS A 108 16.63 7.64 20.52
N ALA A 109 17.74 7.03 20.11
CA ALA A 109 18.86 6.69 21.00
C ALA A 109 19.52 7.96 21.61
N ARG A 110 19.55 9.06 20.85
CA ARG A 110 19.97 10.39 21.34
C ARG A 110 18.94 11.08 22.25
N GLY A 111 17.83 10.41 22.59
CA GLY A 111 16.78 10.98 23.43
C GLY A 111 15.81 11.91 22.71
N VAL A 112 15.86 12.01 21.37
CA VAL A 112 14.89 12.80 20.61
C VAL A 112 13.52 12.12 20.71
N LYS A 113 12.54 12.84 21.27
CA LYS A 113 11.15 12.37 21.32
C LYS A 113 10.54 12.42 19.93
N LEU A 114 10.45 11.26 19.29
CA LEU A 114 9.84 11.11 17.96
C LEU A 114 8.32 11.01 18.06
N GLY A 115 7.63 11.57 17.06
CA GLY A 115 6.16 11.59 16.99
C GLY A 115 5.56 12.89 17.50
N ASN A 116 4.29 13.13 17.17
CA ASN A 116 3.56 14.29 17.68
C ASN A 116 3.33 14.10 19.20
N PRO A 117 3.83 15.01 20.08
CA PRO A 117 3.68 14.91 21.54
C PRO A 117 2.23 14.79 21.99
N ASN A 118 1.29 15.23 21.15
CA ASN A 118 -0.13 15.27 21.42
C ASN A 118 -0.91 14.21 20.62
N GLY A 119 -0.32 13.08 20.22
CA GLY A 119 -0.86 12.17 19.20
C GLY A 119 -2.37 11.89 19.20
N ALA A 120 -3.01 11.67 20.36
CA ALA A 120 -4.47 11.50 20.46
C ALA A 120 -5.23 12.81 20.73
N GLU A 121 -4.57 13.82 21.28
CA GLU A 121 -5.15 15.11 21.67
C GLU A 121 -5.15 16.12 20.51
N ALA A 122 -4.09 16.17 19.71
CA ALA A 122 -4.04 16.92 18.45
C ALA A 122 -5.04 16.36 17.43
N LEU A 123 -5.28 15.04 17.44
CA LEU A 123 -6.32 14.41 16.61
C LEU A 123 -7.75 14.77 17.06
N ARG A 124 -7.93 15.08 18.35
CA ARG A 124 -9.19 15.56 18.95
C ARG A 124 -9.38 17.08 18.80
N ARG A 125 -8.30 17.87 18.87
CA ARG A 125 -8.30 19.33 18.71
C ARG A 125 -8.30 19.80 17.26
N ALA A 126 -7.79 19.00 16.33
CA ALA A 126 -7.93 19.28 14.91
C ALA A 126 -9.41 19.11 14.52
N GLY A 127 -10.08 20.22 14.20
CA GLY A 127 -11.41 20.23 13.57
C GLY A 127 -11.42 19.53 12.21
N LYS A 128 -12.17 20.06 11.24
CA LYS A 128 -12.49 19.45 9.91
C LYS A 128 -11.33 18.83 9.11
N GLY A 129 -10.05 19.05 9.46
CA GLY A 129 -8.89 18.44 8.81
C GLY A 129 -8.48 17.03 9.29
N GLY A 130 -8.99 16.55 10.42
CA GLY A 130 -8.60 15.24 11.00
C GLY A 130 -9.51 14.07 10.61
N GLU A 131 -10.64 14.33 9.97
CA GLU A 131 -11.70 13.35 9.76
C GLU A 131 -11.31 12.23 8.79
N ALA A 132 -10.72 12.59 7.65
CA ALA A 132 -10.21 11.61 6.68
C ALA A 132 -9.13 10.70 7.29
N LEU A 133 -8.28 11.25 8.16
CA LEU A 133 -7.26 10.47 8.87
C LEU A 133 -7.92 9.56 9.93
N ARG A 134 -8.90 10.05 10.69
CA ARG A 134 -9.66 9.24 11.67
C ARG A 134 -10.40 8.10 10.99
N ALA A 135 -11.08 8.36 9.87
CA ALA A 135 -11.76 7.34 9.07
C ALA A 135 -10.76 6.30 8.54
N THR A 136 -9.60 6.73 8.04
CA THR A 136 -8.54 5.81 7.58
C THR A 136 -7.99 4.97 8.73
N VAL A 137 -7.76 5.57 9.91
CA VAL A 137 -7.28 4.85 11.10
C VAL A 137 -8.32 3.86 11.61
N ALA A 138 -9.60 4.22 11.59
CA ALA A 138 -10.71 3.35 11.96
C ALA A 138 -10.79 2.15 11.01
N ARG A 139 -10.87 2.39 9.69
CA ARG A 139 -10.92 1.34 8.67
C ARG A 139 -9.75 0.35 8.80
N ASN A 140 -8.53 0.88 8.97
CA ASN A 140 -7.34 0.04 9.17
C ASN A 140 -7.39 -0.80 10.45
N ALA A 141 -8.09 -0.34 11.48
CA ALA A 141 -8.29 -1.10 12.71
C ALA A 141 -9.39 -2.15 12.54
N ASP A 142 -10.42 -1.86 11.75
CA ASP A 142 -11.50 -2.79 11.40
C ASP A 142 -10.98 -3.94 10.51
N GLU A 143 -10.25 -3.62 9.44
CA GLU A 143 -9.61 -4.63 8.56
C GLU A 143 -8.70 -5.57 9.36
N PHE A 144 -7.87 -5.02 10.25
CA PHE A 144 -7.00 -5.83 11.11
C PHE A 144 -7.77 -6.67 12.14
N ALA A 145 -8.93 -6.17 12.61
CA ALA A 145 -9.78 -6.94 13.49
C ALA A 145 -10.34 -8.16 12.75
N GLU A 146 -10.89 -7.96 11.55
CA GLU A 146 -11.38 -9.03 10.68
C GLU A 146 -10.31 -10.06 10.35
N GLU A 147 -9.08 -9.64 10.02
CA GLU A 147 -7.95 -10.54 9.80
C GLU A 147 -7.67 -11.44 11.01
N LEU A 148 -7.89 -10.94 12.23
CA LEU A 148 -7.69 -11.70 13.47
C LEU A 148 -8.93 -12.47 13.95
N ARG A 149 -10.10 -12.31 13.31
CA ARG A 149 -11.34 -13.00 13.70
C ARG A 149 -11.15 -14.50 13.90
N PRO A 150 -10.54 -15.26 12.95
CA PRO A 150 -10.37 -16.71 13.13
C PRO A 150 -9.48 -17.08 14.32
N VAL A 151 -8.48 -16.24 14.60
CA VAL A 151 -7.57 -16.44 15.75
C VAL A 151 -8.30 -16.21 17.06
N VAL A 152 -9.09 -15.12 17.14
CA VAL A 152 -9.86 -14.79 18.34
C VAL A 152 -10.91 -15.86 18.62
N GLU A 153 -11.63 -16.32 17.59
CA GLU A 153 -12.61 -17.39 17.69
C GLU A 153 -11.97 -18.71 18.14
N ALA A 154 -10.80 -19.08 17.60
CA ALA A 154 -10.05 -20.25 18.04
C ALA A 154 -9.63 -20.14 19.52
N ILE A 155 -9.09 -18.99 19.94
CA ILE A 155 -8.71 -18.75 21.34
C ILE A 155 -9.91 -18.85 22.29
N GLN A 156 -11.08 -18.36 21.86
CA GLN A 156 -12.32 -18.48 22.63
C GLN A 156 -12.81 -19.93 22.71
N ALA A 157 -12.73 -20.68 21.61
CA ALA A 157 -13.06 -22.10 21.56
C ALA A 157 -12.13 -22.94 22.45
N ASP A 158 -10.86 -22.57 22.57
CA ASP A 158 -9.88 -23.14 23.51
C ASP A 158 -10.18 -22.80 24.99
N GLY A 159 -11.27 -22.07 25.27
CA GLY A 159 -11.74 -21.74 26.62
C GLY A 159 -11.18 -20.42 27.19
N HIS A 160 -10.39 -19.68 26.42
CA HIS A 160 -9.87 -18.38 26.84
C HIS A 160 -10.89 -17.25 26.60
N THR A 161 -12.01 -17.27 27.31
CA THR A 161 -13.13 -16.34 27.09
C THR A 161 -12.97 -14.97 27.76
N THR A 162 -12.02 -14.82 28.70
CA THR A 162 -11.77 -13.53 29.36
C THR A 162 -10.77 -12.67 28.58
N LEU A 163 -10.94 -11.34 28.61
CA LEU A 163 -10.02 -10.39 27.96
C LEU A 163 -8.55 -10.57 28.39
N ARG A 164 -8.32 -10.92 29.66
CA ARG A 164 -6.97 -11.22 30.18
C ARG A 164 -6.42 -12.54 29.65
N ALA A 165 -7.25 -13.57 29.52
CA ALA A 165 -6.83 -14.84 28.96
C ALA A 165 -6.48 -14.69 27.47
N MET A 166 -7.35 -14.03 26.69
CA MET A 166 -7.08 -13.70 25.29
C MET A 166 -5.80 -12.88 25.11
N ALA A 167 -5.58 -11.86 25.94
CA ALA A 167 -4.35 -11.05 25.86
C ALA A 167 -3.09 -11.89 26.14
N ARG A 168 -3.14 -12.79 27.13
CA ARG A 168 -2.01 -13.70 27.42
C ARG A 168 -1.79 -14.64 26.24
N GLU A 169 -2.85 -15.21 25.70
CA GLU A 169 -2.76 -16.20 24.64
C GLU A 169 -2.26 -15.60 23.32
N LEU A 170 -2.76 -14.43 22.93
CA LEU A 170 -2.24 -13.70 21.76
C LEU A 170 -0.74 -13.40 21.88
N ASN A 171 -0.28 -12.98 23.08
CA ASN A 171 1.14 -12.74 23.31
C ASN A 171 1.94 -14.05 23.35
N HIS A 172 1.39 -15.13 23.91
CA HIS A 172 2.04 -16.44 23.96
C HIS A 172 2.26 -17.01 22.56
N ARG A 173 1.26 -16.87 21.67
CA ARG A 173 1.33 -17.21 20.24
C ARG A 173 2.24 -16.27 19.43
N GLY A 174 2.86 -15.26 20.06
CA GLY A 174 3.75 -14.31 19.38
C GLY A 174 3.04 -13.34 18.44
N ILE A 175 1.72 -13.23 18.52
CA ILE A 175 0.92 -12.37 17.65
C ILE A 175 1.08 -10.93 18.12
N LEU A 176 1.61 -10.08 17.23
CA LEU A 176 1.81 -8.66 17.52
C LEU A 176 0.55 -7.86 17.17
N THR A 177 0.31 -6.77 17.88
CA THR A 177 -0.67 -5.76 17.47
C THR A 177 -0.25 -5.11 16.15
N ARG A 178 -1.18 -4.44 15.43
CA ARG A 178 -0.87 -3.71 14.18
C ARG A 178 0.32 -2.75 14.26
N ARG A 179 0.61 -2.21 15.46
CA ARG A 179 1.76 -1.31 15.70
C ARG A 179 3.03 -2.02 16.16
N GLY A 180 3.05 -3.35 16.12
CA GLY A 180 4.19 -4.19 16.54
C GLY A 180 4.35 -4.34 18.05
N GLY A 181 3.35 -3.93 18.85
CA GLY A 181 3.37 -4.04 20.31
C GLY A 181 2.68 -5.30 20.85
N ARG A 182 2.84 -5.56 22.16
CA ARG A 182 2.15 -6.64 22.89
C ARG A 182 0.66 -6.33 23.08
N TRP A 183 -0.12 -7.39 23.27
CA TRP A 183 -1.53 -7.30 23.62
C TRP A 183 -1.71 -6.97 25.10
N HIS A 184 -2.53 -5.96 25.35
CA HIS A 184 -3.03 -5.62 26.68
C HIS A 184 -4.55 -5.78 26.70
N VAL A 185 -5.13 -5.91 27.89
CA VAL A 185 -6.58 -6.09 28.10
C VAL A 185 -7.39 -5.01 27.36
N SER A 186 -6.96 -3.76 27.40
CA SER A 186 -7.61 -2.65 26.70
C SER A 186 -7.62 -2.81 25.17
N ASN A 187 -6.53 -3.32 24.59
CA ASN A 187 -6.43 -3.57 23.15
C ASN A 187 -7.34 -4.73 22.73
N VAL A 188 -7.39 -5.79 23.54
CA VAL A 188 -8.28 -6.93 23.31
C VAL A 188 -9.74 -6.51 23.43
N ARG A 189 -10.09 -5.67 24.40
CA ARG A 189 -11.46 -5.13 24.52
C ARG A 189 -11.88 -4.41 23.23
N ASN A 190 -11.03 -3.49 22.75
CA ASN A 190 -11.31 -2.74 21.52
C ASN A 190 -11.38 -3.65 20.28
N LEU A 191 -10.60 -4.73 20.25
CA LEU A 191 -10.64 -5.74 19.19
C LEU A 191 -12.00 -6.47 19.19
N VAL A 192 -12.41 -6.97 20.36
CA VAL A 192 -13.67 -7.70 20.51
C VAL A 192 -14.86 -6.80 20.21
N GLU A 193 -14.87 -5.57 20.73
CA GLU A 193 -15.94 -4.59 20.46
C GLU A 193 -16.12 -4.33 18.95
N ARG A 194 -15.02 -4.31 18.18
CA ARG A 194 -15.07 -4.15 16.71
C ARG A 194 -15.57 -5.39 15.99
N LEU A 195 -15.24 -6.59 16.47
CA LEU A 195 -15.70 -7.85 15.88
C LEU A 195 -17.20 -8.11 16.10
N THR A 196 -17.77 -7.47 17.14
CA THR A 196 -19.18 -7.55 17.50
C THR A 196 -20.04 -6.38 17.00
N SER A 197 -19.41 -5.32 16.47
CA SER A 197 -20.10 -4.15 15.90
C SER A 197 -20.34 -4.34 14.41
#